data_AF-A0A3L7NB65-F1
#
_entry.id   AF-A0A3L7NB65-F1
#
_cell.length_a   1.000
_cell.length_b   1.000
_cell.length_c   1.000
_cell.angle_alpha   90.00
_cell.angle_beta   90.00
_cell.angle_gamma   90.00
#
_symmetry.space_group_name_H-M   'P 1'
#
loop_
_entity.id
_entity.type
_entity.pdbx_description
1 polymer ?
#
loop_
_entity_poly.entity_id
_entity_poly.type
_entity_poly.pdbx_seq_one_letter_code
_entity_poly.pdbx_strand_id
1 'polypeptide(L)'
;MLQRQQCALLTRQCELLTELAAQVSLQQRQRAAELKAWKDANPDLAQACRRAAESLAKVHTEFLAGIATEAFDNAENYSDSEYALGEFIDRYGPRLAHFNGVLQLFAQLGAAPPQPSEG
;
A
#
# COMPACT_ATOMS: atom_id res chain seq x y z
N MET A 1 3.79 1.48 -46.97
CA MET A 1 2.47 1.12 -46.41
C MET A 1 2.56 0.67 -44.95
N LEU A 2 3.54 -0.16 -44.57
CA LEU A 2 3.74 -0.64 -43.19
C LEU A 2 3.81 0.48 -42.14
N GLN A 3 4.56 1.56 -42.39
CA GLN A 3 4.64 2.69 -41.47
C GLN A 3 3.29 3.39 -41.23
N ARG A 4 2.44 3.53 -42.26
CA ARG A 4 1.10 4.12 -42.10
C ARG A 4 0.20 3.23 -41.26
N GLN A 5 0.29 1.92 -41.46
CA GLN A 5 -0.46 0.94 -40.66
C GLN A 5 0.02 0.93 -39.21
N GLN A 6 1.34 1.01 -38.97
CA GLN A 6 1.91 1.17 -37.63
C GLN A 6 1.44 2.46 -36.95
N CYS A 7 1.45 3.59 -37.66
CA CYS A 7 0.91 4.85 -37.11
C CYS A 7 -0.58 4.73 -36.75
N ALA A 8 -1.40 4.12 -37.62
CA ALA A 8 -2.81 3.93 -37.33
C ALA A 8 -3.06 3.04 -36.10
N LEU A 9 -2.28 1.97 -35.94
CA LEU A 9 -2.34 1.10 -34.75
C LEU A 9 -1.90 1.83 -33.47
N LEU A 10 -0.83 2.63 -33.54
CA LEU A 10 -0.36 3.44 -32.41
C LEU A 10 -1.40 4.48 -31.99
N THR A 11 -2.01 5.19 -32.95
CA THR A 11 -3.10 6.13 -32.66
C THR A 11 -4.24 5.43 -31.94
N ARG A 12 -4.66 4.26 -32.43
CA ARG A 12 -5.72 3.48 -31.80
C ARG A 12 -5.34 3.01 -30.38
N GLN A 13 -4.09 2.63 -30.17
CA GLN A 13 -3.60 2.26 -28.84
C GLN A 13 -3.63 3.47 -27.88
N CYS A 14 -3.21 4.65 -28.32
CA CYS A 14 -3.27 5.87 -27.51
C CYS A 14 -4.71 6.26 -27.16
N GLU A 15 -5.66 6.11 -28.09
CA GLU A 15 -7.09 6.32 -27.82
C GLU A 15 -7.59 5.39 -26.71
N LEU A 16 -7.32 4.08 -26.82
CA LEU A 16 -7.75 3.09 -25.83
C LEU A 16 -7.09 3.33 -24.46
N LEU A 17 -5.81 3.71 -24.42
CA LEU A 17 -5.13 4.07 -23.17
C LEU A 17 -5.73 5.33 -22.54
N THR A 18 -6.17 6.29 -23.35
CA THR A 18 -6.84 7.51 -22.87
C THR A 18 -8.20 7.17 -22.25
N GLU A 19 -8.98 6.32 -22.92
CA GLU A 19 -10.26 5.82 -22.40
C GLU A 19 -10.07 5.05 -21.09
N LEU A 20 -9.07 4.17 -21.02
CA LEU A 20 -8.74 3.41 -19.81
C LEU A 20 -8.32 4.35 -18.67
N ALA A 21 -7.48 5.35 -18.95
CA ALA A 21 -7.06 6.33 -17.97
C ALA A 21 -8.27 7.14 -17.42
N ALA A 22 -9.22 7.50 -18.29
CA ALA A 22 -10.45 8.17 -17.87
C ALA A 22 -11.31 7.28 -16.96
N GLN A 23 -11.46 5.99 -17.30
CA GLN A 23 -12.20 5.03 -16.48
C GLN A 23 -11.55 4.80 -15.10
N VAL A 24 -10.22 4.63 -15.07
CA VAL A 24 -9.46 4.47 -13.82
C VAL A 24 -9.58 5.73 -12.94
N SER A 25 -9.48 6.92 -13.55
CA SER A 25 -9.65 8.20 -12.85
C SER A 25 -11.06 8.33 -12.25
N LEU A 26 -12.10 7.97 -13.01
CA LEU A 26 -13.48 7.97 -12.51
C LEU A 26 -13.66 7.02 -11.32
N GLN A 27 -13.15 5.79 -11.43
CA GLN A 27 -13.23 4.78 -10.37
C GLN A 27 -12.48 5.23 -9.10
N GLN A 28 -11.31 5.85 -9.24
CA GLN A 28 -10.55 6.41 -8.12
C GLN A 28 -11.33 7.51 -7.40
N ARG A 29 -11.94 8.43 -8.15
CA ARG A 29 -12.77 9.51 -7.58
C ARG A 29 -14.01 8.95 -6.86
N GLN A 30 -14.66 7.96 -7.43
CA GLN A 30 -15.82 7.31 -6.81
C GLN A 30 -15.43 6.66 -5.47
N ARG A 31 -14.36 5.85 -5.45
CA ARG A 31 -13.86 5.24 -4.20
C ARG A 31 -13.48 6.28 -3.15
N ALA A 32 -12.86 7.39 -3.56
CA ALA A 32 -12.53 8.48 -2.65
C ALA A 32 -13.79 9.15 -2.06
N ALA A 33 -14.84 9.34 -2.88
CA ALA A 33 -16.12 9.89 -2.44
C ALA A 33 -16.85 8.95 -1.48
N GLU A 34 -16.88 7.64 -1.76
CA GLU A 34 -17.47 6.61 -0.89
C GLU A 34 -16.75 6.54 0.45
N LEU A 35 -15.40 6.54 0.44
CA LEU A 35 -14.61 6.55 1.66
C LEU A 35 -14.84 7.82 2.48
N LYS A 36 -14.95 8.98 1.81
CA LYS A 36 -15.28 10.25 2.48
C LYS A 36 -16.66 10.18 3.13
N ALA A 37 -17.68 9.77 2.38
CA ALA A 37 -19.04 9.62 2.91
C ALA A 37 -19.10 8.65 4.10
N TRP A 38 -18.35 7.55 4.03
CA TRP A 38 -18.22 6.61 5.16
C TRP A 38 -17.58 7.26 6.39
N LYS A 39 -16.52 8.06 6.23
CA LYS A 39 -15.87 8.78 7.33
C LYS A 39 -16.79 9.82 7.95
N ASP A 40 -17.51 10.58 7.12
CA ASP A 40 -18.48 11.58 7.57
C ASP A 40 -19.63 10.93 8.36
N ALA A 41 -20.02 9.71 7.99
CA ALA A 41 -21.01 8.91 8.72
C ALA A 41 -20.47 8.22 9.99
N ASN A 42 -19.15 8.03 10.10
CA ASN A 42 -18.49 7.30 11.19
C ASN A 42 -17.30 8.09 11.79
N PRO A 43 -17.51 9.33 12.29
CA PRO A 43 -16.42 10.22 12.67
C PRO A 43 -15.58 9.68 13.84
N ASP A 44 -16.22 9.12 14.87
CA ASP A 44 -15.52 8.58 16.05
C ASP A 44 -14.66 7.36 15.68
N LEU A 45 -15.17 6.50 14.79
CA LEU A 45 -14.44 5.34 14.32
C LEU A 45 -13.24 5.74 13.44
N ALA A 46 -13.42 6.71 12.54
CA ALA A 46 -12.32 7.25 11.75
C ALA A 46 -11.22 7.84 12.64
N GLN A 47 -11.59 8.58 13.70
CA GLN A 47 -10.64 9.10 14.68
C GLN A 47 -9.94 7.97 15.47
N ALA A 48 -10.67 6.94 15.87
CA ALA A 48 -10.10 5.77 16.53
C ALA A 48 -9.11 5.04 15.63
N CYS A 49 -9.44 4.83 14.34
CA CYS A 49 -8.52 4.26 13.35
C CYS A 49 -7.26 5.11 13.19
N ARG A 50 -7.38 6.44 13.17
CA ARG A 50 -6.22 7.34 13.11
C ARG A 50 -5.29 7.16 14.31
N ARG A 51 -5.84 7.19 15.53
CA ARG A 51 -5.06 6.99 16.77
C ARG A 51 -4.42 5.60 16.83
N ALA A 52 -5.15 4.58 16.40
CA ALA A 52 -4.65 3.22 16.30
C ALA A 52 -3.49 3.14 15.31
N ALA A 53 -3.62 3.73 14.11
CA ALA A 53 -2.55 3.76 13.11
C ALA A 53 -1.30 4.47 13.64
N GLU A 54 -1.44 5.64 14.28
CA GLU A 54 -0.32 6.39 14.85
C GLU A 54 0.41 5.58 15.95
N SER A 55 -0.34 4.84 16.78
CA SER A 55 0.23 4.02 17.85
C SER A 55 0.90 2.77 17.30
N LEU A 56 0.23 2.06 16.39
CA LEU A 56 0.74 0.84 15.76
C LEU A 56 1.91 1.11 14.83
N ALA A 57 2.00 2.29 14.20
CA ALA A 57 3.15 2.66 13.40
C ALA A 57 4.45 2.63 14.23
N LYS A 58 4.42 3.13 15.47
CA LYS A 58 5.57 3.09 16.38
C LYS A 58 5.98 1.66 16.71
N VAL A 59 5.00 0.84 17.10
CA VAL A 59 5.22 -0.58 17.42
C VAL A 59 5.72 -1.35 16.19
N HIS A 60 5.20 -1.05 15.01
CA HIS A 60 5.63 -1.65 13.74
C HIS A 60 7.08 -1.30 13.41
N THR A 61 7.49 -0.05 13.63
CA THR A 61 8.89 0.38 13.45
C THR A 61 9.82 -0.36 14.41
N GLU A 62 9.48 -0.46 15.69
CA GLU A 62 10.28 -1.19 16.68
C GLU A 62 10.36 -2.69 16.36
N PHE A 63 9.23 -3.28 15.98
CA PHE A 63 9.17 -4.69 15.58
C PHE A 63 10.05 -4.97 14.35
N LEU A 64 9.97 -4.11 13.33
CA LEU A 64 10.80 -4.23 12.13
C LEU A 64 12.28 -4.04 12.44
N ALA A 65 12.64 -3.13 13.34
CA ALA A 65 14.02 -2.93 13.77
C ALA A 65 14.59 -4.20 14.41
N GLY A 66 13.83 -4.86 15.29
CA GLY A 66 14.24 -6.13 15.90
C GLY A 66 14.48 -7.23 14.87
N ILE A 67 13.57 -7.38 13.89
CA ILE A 67 13.74 -8.35 12.80
C ILE A 67 14.97 -8.02 11.95
N ALA A 68 15.18 -6.74 11.63
CA ALA A 68 16.31 -6.31 10.83
C ALA A 68 17.65 -6.59 11.53
N THR A 69 17.73 -6.37 12.84
CA THR A 69 18.91 -6.72 13.64
C THR A 69 19.16 -8.22 13.64
N GLU A 70 18.14 -9.06 13.91
CA GLU A 70 18.29 -10.51 13.86
C GLU A 70 18.73 -10.99 12.47
N ALA A 71 18.17 -10.39 11.41
CA ALA A 71 18.54 -10.73 10.05
C ALA A 71 20.00 -10.40 9.73
N PHE A 72 20.48 -9.26 10.21
CA PHE A 72 21.86 -8.83 10.05
C PHE A 72 22.83 -9.73 10.83
N ASP A 73 22.52 -10.00 12.10
CA ASP A 73 23.38 -10.77 13.00
C ASP A 73 23.52 -12.24 12.57
N ASN A 74 22.54 -12.78 11.83
CA ASN A 74 22.52 -14.18 11.38
C ASN A 74 22.73 -14.36 9.87
N ALA A 75 23.11 -13.30 9.14
CA ALA A 75 23.19 -13.32 7.68
C ALA A 75 24.12 -14.41 7.13
N GLU A 76 25.26 -14.67 7.78
CA GLU A 76 26.19 -15.75 7.40
C GLU A 76 25.54 -17.12 7.53
N ASN A 77 24.84 -17.38 8.64
CA ASN A 77 24.15 -18.65 8.89
C ASN A 77 23.02 -18.91 7.87
N TYR A 78 22.32 -17.86 7.44
CA TYR A 78 21.29 -17.97 6.40
C TYR A 78 21.88 -18.23 5.01
N SER A 79 23.08 -17.71 4.73
CA SER A 79 23.80 -18.01 3.50
C SER A 79 24.25 -19.47 3.44
N ASP A 80 24.64 -20.03 4.59
CA ASP A 80 25.14 -21.40 4.70
C ASP A 80 24.02 -22.44 4.85
N SER A 81 22.83 -22.03 5.31
CA SER A 81 21.70 -22.92 5.57
C SER A 81 20.36 -22.36 5.06
N GLU A 82 19.87 -22.95 3.97
CA GLU A 82 18.52 -22.65 3.42
C GLU A 82 17.41 -22.99 4.42
N TYR A 83 17.60 -23.99 5.28
CA TYR A 83 16.67 -24.30 6.36
C TYR A 83 16.59 -23.17 7.40
N ALA A 84 17.74 -22.62 7.82
CA ALA A 84 17.77 -21.51 8.78
C ALA A 84 17.11 -20.24 8.20
N LEU A 85 17.31 -19.98 6.91
CA LEU A 85 16.61 -18.91 6.20
C LEU A 85 15.10 -19.17 6.12
N GLY A 86 14.69 -20.40 5.80
CA GLY A 86 13.28 -20.80 5.74
C GLY A 86 12.56 -20.58 7.08
N GLU A 87 13.16 -21.02 8.18
CA GLU A 87 12.61 -20.80 9.53
C GLU A 87 12.47 -19.31 9.88
N PHE A 88 13.46 -18.48 9.51
CA PHE A 88 13.36 -17.02 9.69
C PHE A 88 12.18 -16.44 8.89
N ILE A 89 12.05 -16.83 7.61
CA ILE A 89 10.96 -16.37 6.74
C ILE A 89 9.60 -16.84 7.29
N ASP A 90 9.47 -18.09 7.70
CA ASP A 90 8.22 -18.64 8.21
C ASP A 90 7.82 -18.03 9.56
N ARG A 91 8.81 -17.73 10.40
CA ARG A 91 8.59 -17.08 11.70
C ARG A 91 8.12 -15.63 11.55
N TYR A 92 8.74 -14.86 10.66
CA TYR A 92 8.52 -13.41 10.59
C TYR A 92 7.66 -12.95 9.41
N GLY A 93 7.75 -13.63 8.26
CA GLY A 93 7.10 -13.23 7.02
C GLY A 93 5.58 -13.06 7.14
N PRO A 94 4.81 -14.11 7.50
CA PRO A 94 3.36 -14.01 7.63
C PRO A 94 2.92 -12.96 8.65
N ARG A 95 3.60 -12.88 9.79
CA ARG A 95 3.25 -11.94 10.86
C ARG A 95 3.53 -10.48 10.45
N LEU A 96 4.66 -10.23 9.79
CA LEU A 96 5.00 -8.90 9.30
C LEU A 96 4.04 -8.43 8.20
N ALA A 97 3.72 -9.29 7.24
CA ALA A 97 2.76 -8.99 6.18
C ALA A 97 1.37 -8.65 6.76
N HIS A 98 0.89 -9.44 7.71
CA HIS A 98 -0.38 -9.18 8.38
C HIS A 98 -0.35 -7.88 9.19
N PHE A 99 0.71 -7.63 9.96
CA PHE A 99 0.79 -6.42 10.77
C PHE A 99 0.81 -5.16 9.88
N ASN A 100 1.61 -5.16 8.81
CA ASN A 100 1.61 -4.07 7.84
C ASN A 100 0.23 -3.88 7.18
N GLY A 101 -0.47 -4.97 6.83
CA GLY A 101 -1.82 -4.90 6.28
C GLY A 101 -2.85 -4.24 7.22
N VAL A 102 -2.83 -4.63 8.50
CA VAL A 102 -3.70 -4.02 9.54
C VAL A 102 -3.37 -2.54 9.73
N LEU A 103 -2.08 -2.19 9.78
CA LEU A 103 -1.63 -0.81 9.90
C LEU A 103 -2.11 0.04 8.71
N GLN A 104 -1.95 -0.46 7.48
CA GLN A 104 -2.39 0.23 6.26
C GLN A 104 -3.91 0.44 6.23
N LEU A 105 -4.69 -0.56 6.67
CA LEU A 105 -6.14 -0.45 6.77
C LEU A 105 -6.55 0.69 7.72
N PHE A 106 -5.97 0.72 8.93
CA PHE A 106 -6.25 1.80 9.88
C PHE A 106 -5.77 3.16 9.39
N ALA A 107 -4.61 3.22 8.72
CA ALA A 107 -4.11 4.45 8.13
C ALA A 107 -5.06 4.99 7.04
N GLN A 108 -5.61 4.12 6.17
CA GLN A 108 -6.56 4.51 5.14
C GLN A 108 -7.88 5.04 5.73
N LEU A 109 -8.42 4.34 6.71
CA LEU A 109 -9.67 4.70 7.39
C LEU A 109 -9.50 5.93 8.29
N GLY A 110 -8.31 6.16 8.84
CA GLY A 110 -7.98 7.29 9.71
C GLY A 110 -7.37 8.51 8.98
N ALA A 111 -7.02 8.39 7.70
CA ALA A 111 -6.39 9.47 6.95
C ALA A 111 -7.30 10.70 6.90
N ALA A 112 -6.74 11.86 7.23
CA ALA A 112 -7.41 13.13 6.99
C ALA A 112 -7.61 13.34 5.48
N PRO A 113 -8.71 13.97 5.05
CA PRO A 113 -8.82 14.41 3.67
C PRO A 113 -7.64 15.35 3.36
N PRO A 114 -7.05 15.25 2.16
CA PRO A 114 -5.99 16.18 1.76
C PRO A 114 -6.52 17.60 1.88
N GLN A 115 -5.84 18.44 2.66
CA GLN A 115 -6.15 19.85 2.70
C GLN A 115 -5.88 20.43 1.30
N PRO A 116 -6.82 21.18 0.69
CA PRO A 116 -6.54 21.83 -0.57
C PRO A 116 -5.33 22.76 -0.36
N SER A 117 -4.26 22.51 -1.11
CA SER A 117 -3.14 23.43 -1.22
C SER A 117 -3.67 24.73 -1.81
N GLU A 118 -3.73 25.79 -1.01
CA GLU A 118 -3.92 27.14 -1.53
C GLU A 118 -2.69 27.48 -2.39
N GLY A 119 -2.89 27.59 -3.70
CA GLY A 119 -1.86 27.87 -4.70
C GLY A 119 -2.44 28.04 -6.09
#